data_AF-A0AAU7ABS4-F1
#
_entry.id   AF-A0AAU7ABS4-F1
#
_cell.length_a   1.000
_cell.length_b   1.000
_cell.length_c   1.000
_cell.angle_alpha   90.00
_cell.angle_beta   90.00
_cell.angle_gamma   90.00
#
_symmetry.space_group_name_H-M   'P 1'
#
loop_
_entity.id
_entity.type
_entity.pdbx_description
1 polymer ?
#
loop_
_entity_poly.entity_id
_entity_poly.type
_entity_poly.pdbx_seq_one_letter_code
_entity_poly.pdbx_strand_id
1 'polypeptide(L)' 'MFAKLFLDHPKSMNEGYFEHARFALLFATLLMTAALAAFVHAIIPAACEKTASQIVQRLFEKSKNRGE' A
#
# COMPACT_ATOMS: atom_id res chain seq x y z
N MET A 1 -15.51 6.22 21.21
CA MET A 1 -14.43 5.22 20.97
C MET A 1 -14.11 5.08 19.48
N PHE A 2 -15.10 4.98 18.58
CA PHE A 2 -14.90 5.01 17.10
C PHE A 2 -14.18 6.27 16.58
N ALA A 3 -14.51 7.45 17.10
CA ALA A 3 -13.84 8.70 16.73
C ALA A 3 -12.33 8.71 17.04
N LYS A 4 -11.85 7.99 18.06
CA LYS A 4 -10.44 8.00 18.46
C LYS A 4 -9.55 7.16 17.53
N LEU A 5 -10.10 6.09 16.96
CA LEU A 5 -9.38 5.24 16.00
C LEU A 5 -9.38 5.83 14.58
N PHE A 6 -10.43 6.57 14.21
CA PHE A 6 -10.62 7.10 12.86
C PHE A 6 -10.31 8.61 12.72
N LEU A 7 -10.35 9.40 13.81
CA LEU A 7 -10.12 10.86 13.79
C LEU A 7 -8.90 11.34 14.59
N ASP A 8 -8.38 10.58 15.56
CA ASP A 8 -7.17 11.00 16.31
C ASP A 8 -5.85 10.60 15.63
N HIS A 9 -5.83 9.61 14.73
CA HIS A 9 -4.64 9.35 13.90
C HIS A 9 -4.40 10.42 12.80
N PRO A 10 -5.41 10.93 12.06
CA PRO A 10 -5.18 12.00 11.07
C PRO A 10 -4.78 13.36 11.67
N LYS A 11 -4.96 13.57 12.98
CA LYS A 11 -4.56 14.81 13.65
C LYS A 11 -3.04 15.01 13.76
N SER A 12 -2.22 13.98 13.55
CA SER A 12 -0.75 14.14 13.58
C SER A 12 -0.15 14.58 12.23
N MET A 13 -0.95 14.69 11.16
CA MET A 13 -0.45 14.92 9.80
C MET A 13 -1.20 16.00 8.99
N ASN A 14 -2.19 16.71 9.55
CA ASN A 14 -2.98 17.73 8.83
C ASN A 14 -3.68 17.25 7.53
N GLU A 15 -3.81 15.94 7.28
CA GLU A 15 -4.53 15.39 6.13
C GLU A 15 -5.99 15.09 6.47
N GLY A 16 -6.91 15.31 5.52
CA GLY A 16 -8.31 14.92 5.69
C GLY A 16 -8.45 13.39 5.78
N TYR A 17 -9.39 12.88 6.57
CA TYR A 17 -9.68 11.43 6.68
C TYR A 17 -9.81 10.74 5.31
N PHE A 18 -10.43 11.41 4.34
CA PHE A 18 -10.58 10.92 2.96
C PHE A 18 -9.25 10.81 2.19
N GLU A 19 -8.29 11.71 2.42
CA GLU A 19 -6.97 11.63 1.78
C GLU A 19 -6.18 10.45 2.33
N HIS A 20 -6.18 10.29 3.65
CA HIS A 20 -5.54 9.16 4.30
C HIS A 20 -6.18 7.83 3.90
N ALA A 21 -7.51 7.74 3.91
CA ALA A 21 -8.24 6.55 3.48
C ALA A 21 -7.98 6.22 2.01
N ARG A 22 -7.96 7.23 1.12
CA ARG A 22 -7.63 7.02 -0.30
C ARG A 22 -6.21 6.51 -0.48
N PHE A 23 -5.23 7.09 0.22
CA PHE A 23 -3.85 6.62 0.18
C PHE A 23 -3.74 5.18 0.69
N ALA A 24 -4.31 4.88 1.86
CA ALA A 24 -4.30 3.54 2.45
C ALA A 24 -4.94 2.49 1.52
N LEU A 25 -6.07 2.82 0.89
CA LEU A 25 -6.72 1.94 -0.09
C LEU A 25 -5.86 1.73 -1.35
N LEU A 26 -5.22 2.77 -1.87
CA LEU A 26 -4.29 2.63 -3.01
C LEU A 26 -3.06 1.81 -2.64
N PHE A 27 -2.54 1.98 -1.42
CA PHE A 27 -1.42 1.20 -0.92
C PHE A 27 -1.79 -0.28 -0.75
N ALA A 28 -2.96 -0.56 -0.17
CA ALA A 28 -3.48 -1.90 0.02
C ALA A 28 -3.75 -2.63 -1.30
N THR A 29 -4.34 -1.95 -2.29
CA THR A 29 -4.60 -2.55 -3.61
C THR A 29 -3.31 -2.92 -4.36
N LEU A 30 -2.29 -2.07 -4.27
CA LEU A 30 -0.96 -2.37 -4.83
C LEU A 30 -0.31 -3.57 -4.12
N LEU A 31 -0.36 -3.65 -2.78
CA LEU A 31 0.14 -4.81 -2.03
C LEU A 31 -0.54 -6.11 -2.44
N MET A 32 -1.87 -6.09 -2.55
CA MET A 32 -2.65 -7.26 -2.99
C MET A 32 -2.30 -7.67 -4.42
N THR A 33 -2.06 -6.70 -5.31
CA THR A 33 -1.59 -6.97 -6.67
C THR A 33 -0.20 -7.60 -6.69
N ALA A 34 0.72 -7.12 -5.86
CA ALA A 34 2.06 -7.72 -5.73
C ALA A 34 1.98 -9.17 -5.21
N ALA A 35 1.14 -9.41 -4.21
CA ALA A 35 0.90 -10.74 -3.66
C ALA A 35 0.32 -11.69 -4.71
N LEU A 36 -0.68 -11.25 -5.48
CA LEU A 36 -1.27 -12.05 -6.56
C LEU A 36 -0.25 -12.32 -7.67
N ALA A 37 0.56 -11.34 -8.05
CA ALA A 37 1.61 -11.51 -9.04
C ALA A 37 2.66 -12.53 -8.58
N ALA A 38 3.08 -12.49 -7.31
CA ALA A 38 3.99 -13.47 -6.72
C ALA A 38 3.36 -14.87 -6.64
N PHE A 39 2.06 -14.96 -6.33
CA PHE A 39 1.32 -16.22 -6.31
C PHE A 39 1.23 -16.85 -7.70
N VAL A 40 0.90 -16.06 -8.73
CA VAL A 40 0.89 -16.51 -10.12
C VAL A 40 2.29 -16.95 -10.55
N HIS A 41 3.33 -16.19 -10.19
CA HIS A 41 4.73 -16.55 -10.47
C HIS A 41 5.14 -17.87 -9.80
N ALA A 42 4.67 -18.14 -8.57
CA ALA A 42 4.94 -19.39 -7.88
C ALA A 42 4.32 -20.62 -8.59
N ILE A 43 3.20 -20.43 -9.30
CA ILE A 43 2.56 -21.49 -10.11
C ILE A 43 3.19 -21.57 -11.51
N ILE A 44 3.48 -20.41 -12.12
CA ILE A 44 4.01 -20.26 -13.47
C ILE A 44 5.24 -19.35 -13.40
N PRO A 45 6.46 -19.90 -13.25
CA PRO A 45 7.68 -19.12 -13.06
C PRO A 45 7.99 -18.10 -14.18
N ALA A 46 7.48 -18.33 -15.40
CA ALA A 46 7.66 -17.39 -16.50
C ALA A 46 6.68 -16.20 -16.48
N ALA A 47 5.60 -16.28 -15.67
CA ALA A 47 4.63 -15.21 -15.53
C ALA A 47 5.03 -14.27 -14.39
N CYS A 48 4.78 -12.96 -14.55
CA CYS A 48 4.95 -11.96 -13.50
C CYS A 48 6.36 -11.83 -12.87
N GLU A 49 7.42 -12.28 -13.56
CA GLU A 49 8.80 -12.38 -13.05
C GLU A 49 9.30 -11.12 -12.32
N LYS A 50 9.00 -9.94 -12.85
CA LYS A 50 9.41 -8.66 -12.25
C LYS A 50 8.25 -7.86 -11.65
N THR A 51 7.01 -8.30 -11.83
CA THR A 51 5.82 -7.54 -11.47
C THR A 51 5.70 -7.35 -9.96
N ALA A 52 5.86 -8.42 -9.18
CA ALA A 52 5.81 -8.34 -7.72
C ALA A 52 6.91 -7.43 -7.17
N SER A 53 8.16 -7.64 -7.59
CA SER A 53 9.32 -6.87 -7.14
C SER A 53 9.22 -5.38 -7.49
N GLN A 54 8.76 -5.04 -8.70
CA GLN A 54 8.54 -3.64 -9.11
C GLN A 54 7.45 -2.95 -8.29
N ILE A 55 6.35 -3.65 -7.97
CA ILE A 55 5.29 -3.08 -7.14
C ILE A 55 5.79 -2.86 -5.71
N VAL A 56 6.53 -3.80 -5.14
CA VAL A 56 7.12 -3.65 -3.80
C VAL A 56 8.11 -2.50 -3.74
N GLN A 57 8.97 -2.31 -4.76
CA GLN A 57 9.87 -1.16 -4.85
C GLN A 57 9.10 0.18 -4.87
N ARG A 58 8.04 0.27 -5.69
CA ARG A 58 7.18 1.47 -5.74
C ARG A 58 6.49 1.74 -4.40
N LEU A 59 6.04 0.70 -3.70
CA LEU A 59 5.44 0.82 -2.37
C LEU A 59 6.45 1.28 -1.34
N PHE A 60 7.68 0.77 -1.40
CA PHE A 60 8.77 1.16 -0.53
C PHE A 60 9.12 2.66 -0.71
N GLU A 61 9.25 3.13 -1.96
CA GLU A 61 9.45 4.55 -2.26
C GLU A 61 8.31 5.43 -1.73
N LYS A 62 7.06 5.01 -1.93
CA LYS A 62 5.87 5.72 -1.42
C LYS A 62 5.82 5.77 0.10
N SER A 63 6.24 4.69 0.78
CA SER A 63 6.29 4.63 2.24
C SER A 63 7.41 5.49 2.79
N LYS A 64 8.58 5.49 2.14
CA LYS A 64 9.73 6.31 2.54
C LYS A 64 9.38 7.81 2.55
N ASN A 65 8.67 8.27 1.53
CA ASN A 65 8.25 9.67 1.42
C ASN A 65 7.16 10.09 2.42
N ARG A 66 6.59 9.17 3.20
CA ARG A 66 5.57 9.44 4.24
C ARG A 66 6.07 9.20 5.67
N GLY A 67 7.27 8.64 5.83
CA GLY A 67 7.86 8.26 7.12
C GLY A 67 8.81 9.30 7.71
N GLU A 68 8.89 10.50 7.13
CA GLU A 68 9.63 11.66 7.66
C GLU A 68 8.68 12.79 8.04
#